data_AF-A0A382VKH8-F1
#
_entry.id   AF-A0A382VKH8-F1
#
_cell.length_a   1.000
_cell.length_b   1.000
_cell.length_c   1.000
_cell.angle_alpha   90.00
_cell.angle_beta   90.00
_cell.angle_gamma   90.00
#
_symmetry.space_group_name_H-M   'P 1'
#
loop_
_entity.id
_entity.type
_entity.pdbx_description
1 polymer ?
#
loop_
_entity_poly.entity_id
_entity_poly.type
_entity_poly.pdbx_seq_one_letter_code
_entity_poly.pdbx_strand_id
1 'polypeptide(L)'
;MIPTMLAISILTFIIIQLPPGDYLTTYIAELQAQGEGSNVEKIEFLRQQYGLDKPMIEQYGVWLLGMLQGDMGYSFEYNMPVGDVVGDRLLLTFIVSFTTIIFTWIVSFPIGVYSATHQYSAADHSLTFLGFLGLATPNFLLALVLLYVANVTFGTSIGGLMDPGYLGKP
;
A
#
# COMPACT_ATOMS: atom_id res chain seq x y z
N MET A 1 14.47 -9.72 -0.53
CA MET A 1 13.05 -9.39 -0.24
C MET A 1 12.63 -9.89 1.13
N ILE A 2 12.81 -11.18 1.47
CA ILE A 2 12.43 -11.70 2.81
C ILE A 2 13.07 -10.92 3.98
N PRO A 3 14.40 -10.67 4.04
CA PRO A 3 14.98 -9.89 5.15
C PRO A 3 14.46 -8.46 5.21
N THR A 4 14.21 -7.86 4.04
CA THR A 4 13.65 -6.51 3.91
C THR A 4 12.23 -6.44 4.47
N MET A 5 11.37 -7.40 4.11
CA MET A 5 10.00 -7.48 4.61
C MET A 5 9.97 -7.67 6.12
N LEU A 6 10.85 -8.53 6.67
CA LEU A 6 10.97 -8.74 8.11
C LEU A 6 11.45 -7.46 8.84
N ALA A 7 12.43 -6.76 8.28
CA ALA A 7 12.90 -5.49 8.85
C ALA A 7 11.78 -4.44 8.84
N ILE A 8 11.04 -4.33 7.73
CA ILE A 8 9.89 -3.42 7.62
C ILE A 8 8.80 -3.81 8.61
N SER A 9 8.44 -5.09 8.73
CA SER A 9 7.38 -5.53 9.66
C SER A 9 7.73 -5.21 11.11
N ILE A 10 8.97 -5.46 11.54
CA ILE A 10 9.44 -5.12 12.89
C ILE A 10 9.37 -3.59 13.09
N LEU A 11 9.88 -2.82 12.13
CA LEU A 11 9.92 -1.36 12.24
C LEU A 11 8.52 -0.75 12.27
N THR A 12 7.62 -1.20 11.40
CA THR A 12 6.21 -0.77 11.38
C THR A 12 5.51 -1.15 12.68
N PHE A 13 5.74 -2.36 13.20
CA PHE A 13 5.16 -2.80 14.46
C PHE A 13 5.61 -1.92 15.63
N ILE A 14 6.91 -1.61 15.71
CA ILE A 14 7.45 -0.68 16.72
C ILE A 14 6.78 0.68 16.59
N ILE A 15 6.72 1.26 15.38
CA ILE A 15 6.13 2.59 15.15
C ILE A 15 4.66 2.63 15.60
N ILE A 16 3.89 1.60 15.30
CA ILE A 16 2.48 1.50 15.69
C ILE A 16 2.32 1.39 17.21
N GLN A 17 3.26 0.75 17.91
CA GLN A 17 3.26 0.59 19.37
C GLN A 17 3.92 1.75 20.14
N LEU A 18 4.52 2.74 19.47
CA LEU A 18 5.14 3.89 20.14
C LEU A 18 4.15 4.77 20.91
N PRO A 19 2.94 5.09 20.39
CA PRO A 19 1.96 5.86 21.14
C PRO A 19 1.54 5.12 22.43
N PRO A 20 1.32 5.83 23.54
CA PRO A 20 0.83 5.21 24.76
C PRO A 20 -0.61 4.71 24.57
N GLY A 21 -0.83 3.44 24.85
CA GLY A 21 -2.13 2.77 24.73
C GLY A 21 -2.24 1.85 23.51
N ASP A 22 -3.40 1.22 23.37
CA ASP A 22 -3.77 0.37 22.23
C ASP A 22 -5.09 0.87 21.60
N TYR A 23 -5.51 0.30 20.46
CA TYR A 23 -6.77 0.69 19.80
C TYR A 23 -7.97 0.61 20.75
N LEU A 24 -8.05 -0.45 21.58
CA LEU A 24 -9.15 -0.64 22.52
C LEU A 24 -9.14 0.42 23.63
N THR A 25 -7.98 0.91 24.02
CA THR A 25 -7.82 1.99 25.00
C THR A 25 -8.40 3.30 24.48
N THR A 26 -8.12 3.64 23.22
CA THR A 26 -8.71 4.82 22.57
C THR A 26 -10.22 4.65 22.39
N TYR A 27 -10.66 3.47 21.97
CA TYR A 27 -12.08 3.14 21.81
C TYR A 27 -12.86 3.23 23.14
N ILE A 28 -12.27 2.78 24.27
CA ILE A 28 -12.85 2.97 25.62
C ILE A 28 -13.03 4.44 25.93
N ALA A 29 -11.99 5.24 25.72
CA ALA A 29 -12.01 6.66 26.04
C ALA A 29 -13.13 7.40 25.27
N GLU A 30 -13.34 7.03 24.00
CA GLU A 30 -14.42 7.55 23.17
C GLU A 30 -15.81 7.13 23.68
N LEU A 31 -16.03 5.85 23.99
CA LEU A 31 -17.30 5.36 24.53
C LEU A 31 -17.62 5.99 25.90
N GLN A 32 -16.62 6.13 26.77
CA GLN A 32 -16.79 6.78 28.08
C GLN A 32 -17.15 8.26 27.92
N ALA A 33 -16.54 8.97 26.97
CA ALA A 33 -16.89 10.35 26.64
C ALA A 33 -18.34 10.49 26.12
N GLN A 34 -18.88 9.44 25.51
CA GLN A 34 -20.27 9.36 25.04
C GLN A 34 -21.25 8.88 26.12
N GLY A 35 -20.77 8.52 27.32
CA GLY A 35 -21.60 8.07 28.45
C GLY A 35 -21.93 6.57 28.45
N GLU A 36 -21.31 5.77 27.57
CA GLU A 36 -21.53 4.32 27.46
C GLU A 36 -20.54 3.52 28.32
N GLY A 37 -20.72 3.56 29.65
CA GLY A 37 -19.83 2.89 30.61
C GLY A 37 -19.97 1.36 30.71
N SER A 38 -20.93 0.72 30.03
CA SER A 38 -21.23 -0.72 30.21
C SER A 38 -20.27 -1.68 29.49
N ASN A 39 -19.38 -1.17 28.63
CA ASN A 39 -18.56 -2.01 27.76
C ASN A 39 -17.17 -2.38 28.32
N VAL A 40 -16.82 -1.95 29.54
CA VAL A 40 -15.46 -2.15 30.10
C VAL A 40 -15.08 -3.63 30.21
N GLU A 41 -15.99 -4.50 30.69
CA GLU A 41 -15.72 -5.95 30.79
C GLU A 41 -15.53 -6.62 29.42
N LYS A 42 -16.35 -6.24 28.43
CA LYS A 42 -16.23 -6.74 27.06
C LYS A 42 -14.90 -6.33 26.44
N ILE A 43 -14.42 -5.13 26.74
CA ILE A 43 -13.18 -4.63 26.17
C ILE A 43 -11.95 -5.27 26.83
N GLU A 44 -11.97 -5.50 28.15
CA GLU A 44 -10.89 -6.24 28.81
C GLU A 44 -10.81 -7.68 28.32
N PHE A 45 -11.96 -8.32 28.05
CA PHE A 45 -12.02 -9.61 27.37
C PHE A 45 -11.38 -9.56 25.98
N LEU A 46 -11.68 -8.53 25.18
CA LEU A 46 -11.05 -8.34 23.86
C LEU A 46 -9.54 -8.09 23.99
N ARG A 47 -9.10 -7.30 24.97
CA ARG A 47 -7.67 -7.04 25.20
C ARG A 47 -6.89 -8.34 25.40
N GLN A 48 -7.40 -9.23 26.26
CA GLN A 48 -6.81 -10.54 26.50
C GLN A 48 -6.91 -11.46 25.28
N GLN A 49 -8.06 -11.48 24.60
CA GLN A 49 -8.30 -12.31 23.41
C GLN A 49 -7.33 -11.97 22.26
N TYR A 50 -6.99 -10.70 22.08
CA TYR A 50 -6.06 -10.23 21.06
C TYR A 50 -4.61 -10.11 21.57
N GLY A 51 -4.36 -10.49 22.83
CA GLY A 51 -3.03 -10.48 23.43
C GLY A 51 -2.42 -9.10 23.60
N LEU A 52 -3.24 -8.05 23.63
CA LEU A 52 -2.80 -6.65 23.75
C LEU A 52 -2.25 -6.33 25.15
N ASP A 53 -2.47 -7.23 26.11
CA ASP A 53 -1.92 -7.23 27.46
C ASP A 53 -0.48 -7.80 27.55
N LYS A 54 0.02 -8.44 26.49
CA LYS A 54 1.32 -9.12 26.49
C LYS A 54 2.49 -8.18 26.18
N PRO A 55 3.74 -8.54 26.52
CA PRO A 55 4.91 -7.80 26.09
C PRO A 55 5.00 -7.70 24.56
N MET A 56 5.51 -6.57 24.05
CA MET A 56 5.59 -6.27 22.61
C MET A 56 6.19 -7.40 21.76
N ILE A 57 7.21 -8.08 22.28
CA ILE A 57 7.88 -9.20 21.58
C ILE A 57 6.92 -10.38 21.39
N GLU A 58 6.12 -10.70 22.40
CA GLU A 58 5.13 -11.77 22.30
C GLU A 58 4.00 -11.40 21.35
N GLN A 59 3.52 -10.15 21.41
CA GLN A 59 2.51 -9.65 20.49
C GLN A 59 2.97 -9.75 19.03
N TYR A 60 4.21 -9.33 18.75
CA TYR A 60 4.79 -9.45 17.41
C TYR A 60 4.89 -10.90 16.97
N GLY A 61 5.31 -11.81 17.85
CA GLY A 61 5.42 -13.24 17.56
C GLY A 61 4.07 -13.87 17.21
N VAL A 62 3.04 -13.60 18.01
CA VAL A 62 1.67 -14.08 17.77
C VAL A 62 1.12 -13.52 16.45
N TRP A 63 1.26 -12.21 16.23
CA TRP A 63 0.81 -11.56 15.00
C TRP A 63 1.51 -12.12 13.75
N LEU A 64 2.85 -12.27 13.81
CA LEU A 64 3.62 -12.78 12.68
C LEU A 64 3.27 -14.24 12.36
N LEU A 65 3.11 -15.08 13.38
CA LEU A 65 2.70 -16.48 13.19
C LEU A 65 1.29 -16.59 12.59
N GLY A 66 0.34 -15.77 13.05
CA GLY A 66 -1.00 -15.69 12.47
C GLY A 66 -0.94 -15.31 10.99
N MET A 67 -0.21 -14.24 10.66
CA MET A 67 -0.03 -13.77 9.29
C MET A 67 0.55 -14.86 8.37
N LEU A 68 1.54 -15.64 8.85
CA LEU A 68 2.13 -16.74 8.11
C LEU A 68 1.19 -17.93 7.91
N GLN A 69 0.19 -18.09 8.78
CA GLN A 69 -0.88 -19.10 8.68
C GLN A 69 -2.07 -18.60 7.85
N GLY A 70 -2.03 -17.35 7.36
CA GLY A 70 -3.11 -16.72 6.61
C GLY A 70 -4.15 -16.00 7.48
N ASP A 71 -3.94 -15.93 8.79
CA ASP A 71 -4.77 -15.14 9.70
C ASP A 71 -4.22 -13.70 9.79
N MET A 72 -4.86 -12.79 9.06
CA MET A 72 -4.52 -11.36 9.10
C MET A 72 -5.15 -10.62 10.29
N GLY A 73 -6.01 -11.30 11.06
CA GLY A 73 -6.76 -10.72 12.16
C GLY A 73 -7.99 -9.93 11.73
N TYR A 74 -8.52 -9.18 12.69
CA TYR A 74 -9.75 -8.41 12.57
C TYR A 74 -9.47 -6.92 12.65
N SER A 75 -10.06 -6.13 11.77
CA SER A 75 -10.00 -4.68 11.85
C SER A 75 -11.14 -4.17 12.73
N PHE A 76 -10.81 -3.65 13.90
CA PHE A 76 -11.80 -3.01 14.78
C PHE A 76 -12.36 -1.72 14.18
N GLU A 77 -11.54 -0.98 13.44
CA GLU A 77 -11.92 0.26 12.76
C GLU A 77 -12.98 0.04 11.69
N TYR A 78 -12.76 -0.94 10.81
CA TYR A 78 -13.69 -1.27 9.72
C TYR A 78 -14.72 -2.33 10.11
N ASN A 79 -14.64 -2.86 11.33
CA ASN A 79 -15.49 -3.92 11.87
C ASN A 79 -15.61 -5.13 10.91
N MET A 80 -14.48 -5.56 10.34
CA MET A 80 -14.41 -6.67 9.38
C MET A 80 -13.00 -7.31 9.34
N PRO A 81 -12.85 -8.54 8.79
CA PRO A 81 -11.54 -9.17 8.64
C PRO A 81 -10.55 -8.28 7.88
N VAL A 82 -9.29 -8.22 8.34
CA VAL A 82 -8.26 -7.38 7.70
C VAL A 82 -8.07 -7.76 6.22
N GLY A 83 -8.18 -9.05 5.91
CA GLY A 83 -8.11 -9.56 4.54
C GLY A 83 -9.13 -8.90 3.59
N ASP A 84 -10.34 -8.61 4.06
CA ASP A 84 -11.36 -7.93 3.25
C ASP A 84 -11.06 -6.43 3.11
N VAL A 85 -10.43 -5.83 4.12
CA VAL A 85 -10.01 -4.42 4.08
C VAL A 85 -8.89 -4.20 3.06
N VAL A 86 -7.92 -5.10 2.97
CA VAL A 86 -6.72 -4.90 2.13
C VAL A 86 -6.68 -5.75 0.86
N GLY A 87 -7.46 -6.83 0.79
CA GLY A 87 -7.38 -7.84 -0.26
C GLY A 87 -7.55 -7.28 -1.66
N ASP A 88 -8.63 -6.52 -1.90
CA ASP A 88 -8.88 -5.89 -3.21
C ASP A 88 -7.75 -4.94 -3.61
N ARG A 89 -7.24 -4.17 -2.64
CA ARG A 89 -6.15 -3.20 -2.86
C ARG A 89 -4.84 -3.90 -3.19
N LEU A 90 -4.56 -5.03 -2.54
CA LEU A 90 -3.38 -5.86 -2.82
C LEU A 90 -3.44 -6.43 -4.25
N LEU A 91 -4.61 -6.93 -4.67
CA LEU A 91 -4.80 -7.46 -6.01
C LEU A 91 -4.64 -6.37 -7.08
N LEU A 92 -5.25 -5.20 -6.88
CA LEU A 92 -5.09 -4.07 -7.80
C LEU A 92 -3.64 -3.59 -7.87
N THR A 93 -2.95 -3.50 -6.73
CA THR A 93 -1.52 -3.13 -6.67
C THR A 93 -0.68 -4.15 -7.45
N PHE A 94 -0.97 -5.44 -7.29
CA PHE A 94 -0.29 -6.50 -8.01
C PHE A 94 -0.49 -6.38 -9.53
N ILE A 95 -1.74 -6.19 -9.99
CA ILE A 95 -2.06 -6.04 -11.41
C ILE A 95 -1.33 -4.83 -12.01
N VAL A 96 -1.40 -3.67 -11.35
CA VAL A 96 -0.74 -2.45 -11.81
C VAL A 96 0.77 -2.63 -11.88
N SER A 97 1.37 -3.17 -10.81
CA SER A 97 2.82 -3.38 -10.75
C SER A 97 3.29 -4.38 -11.80
N PHE A 98 2.59 -5.50 -11.95
CA PHE A 98 2.93 -6.55 -12.90
C PHE A 98 2.83 -6.04 -14.34
N THR A 99 1.74 -5.35 -14.67
CA THR A 99 1.55 -4.75 -16.00
C THR A 99 2.61 -3.70 -16.30
N THR A 100 2.96 -2.87 -15.30
CA THR A 100 4.02 -1.85 -15.42
C THR A 100 5.38 -2.49 -15.68
N ILE A 101 5.72 -3.58 -15.01
CA ILE A 101 6.99 -4.29 -15.22
C ILE A 101 7.05 -4.86 -16.65
N ILE A 102 5.98 -5.53 -17.10
CA ILE A 102 5.91 -6.08 -18.46
C ILE A 102 6.08 -4.96 -19.49
N PHE A 103 5.32 -3.88 -19.35
CA PHE A 103 5.41 -2.72 -20.25
C PHE A 103 6.83 -2.14 -20.26
N THR A 104 7.44 -1.99 -19.07
CA THR A 104 8.81 -1.49 -18.93
C THR A 104 9.81 -2.38 -19.66
N TRP A 105 9.70 -3.71 -19.57
CA TRP A 105 10.60 -4.60 -20.29
C TRP A 105 10.40 -4.54 -21.80
N ILE A 106 9.15 -4.51 -22.25
CA ILE A 106 8.80 -4.42 -23.68
C ILE A 106 9.37 -3.14 -24.31
N VAL A 107 9.39 -2.02 -23.57
CA VAL A 107 9.88 -0.74 -24.08
C VAL A 107 11.39 -0.57 -23.86
N SER A 108 11.86 -0.80 -22.63
CA SER A 108 13.24 -0.48 -22.25
C SER A 108 14.26 -1.45 -22.82
N PHE A 109 13.95 -2.75 -22.99
CA PHE A 109 14.91 -3.69 -23.55
C PHE A 109 15.22 -3.41 -25.03
N PRO A 110 14.24 -3.22 -25.94
CA PRO A 110 14.56 -2.86 -27.32
C PRO A 110 15.32 -1.54 -27.42
N ILE A 111 14.91 -0.51 -26.66
CA ILE A 111 15.61 0.78 -26.63
C ILE A 111 17.06 0.60 -26.16
N GLY A 112 17.27 -0.14 -25.07
CA GLY A 112 18.59 -0.39 -24.52
C GLY A 112 19.49 -1.20 -25.46
N VAL A 113 18.98 -2.27 -26.07
CA VAL A 113 19.73 -3.09 -27.06
C VAL A 113 20.07 -2.25 -28.30
N TYR A 114 19.13 -1.45 -28.78
CA TYR A 114 19.35 -0.60 -29.95
C TYR A 114 20.42 0.47 -29.68
N SER A 115 20.29 1.21 -28.59
CA SER A 115 21.29 2.22 -28.15
C SER A 115 22.68 1.59 -27.96
N ALA A 116 22.75 0.41 -27.32
CA ALA A 116 24.02 -0.27 -27.07
C ALA A 116 24.72 -0.77 -28.34
N THR A 117 23.97 -1.14 -29.39
CA THR A 117 24.51 -1.62 -30.67
C THR A 117 24.82 -0.50 -31.66
N HIS A 118 24.18 0.66 -31.52
CA HIS A 118 24.30 1.82 -32.43
C HIS A 118 24.82 3.06 -31.70
N GLN A 119 25.92 2.87 -30.97
CA GLN A 119 26.53 3.91 -30.14
C GLN A 119 26.87 5.17 -30.93
N TYR A 120 26.66 6.33 -30.31
CA TYR A 120 26.94 7.66 -30.88
C TYR A 120 26.11 8.00 -32.12
N SER A 121 25.07 7.22 -32.43
CA SER A 121 24.11 7.58 -33.47
C SER A 121 23.17 8.69 -32.99
N ALA A 122 22.58 9.44 -33.92
CA ALA A 122 21.58 10.44 -33.59
C ALA A 122 20.37 9.84 -32.84
N ALA A 123 20.02 8.59 -33.16
CA ALA A 123 18.96 7.86 -32.49
C ALA A 123 19.33 7.49 -31.05
N ASP A 124 20.56 7.01 -30.82
CA ASP A 124 21.10 6.74 -29.48
C ASP A 124 21.10 7.99 -28.60
N HIS A 125 21.62 9.11 -29.10
CA HIS A 125 21.58 10.38 -28.37
C HIS A 125 20.16 10.84 -28.04
N SER A 126 19.21 10.67 -28.97
CA SER A 126 17.81 11.05 -28.76
C SER A 126 17.12 10.19 -27.71
N LEU A 127 17.31 8.86 -27.78
CA LEU A 127 16.76 7.91 -26.81
C LEU A 127 17.34 8.11 -25.42
N THR A 128 18.65 8.33 -25.35
CA THR A 128 19.37 8.62 -24.10
C THR A 128 18.89 9.93 -23.48
N PHE A 129 18.72 10.99 -24.28
CA PHE A 129 18.18 12.27 -23.83
C PHE A 129 16.76 12.13 -23.28
N LEU A 130 15.88 11.40 -23.96
CA LEU A 130 14.53 11.10 -23.46
C LEU A 130 14.55 10.32 -22.15
N GLY A 131 15.45 9.33 -22.03
CA GLY A 131 15.66 8.59 -20.78
C GLY A 131 16.08 9.50 -19.64
N PHE A 132 16.99 10.45 -19.90
CA PHE A 132 17.39 11.45 -18.90
C PHE A 132 16.27 12.39 -18.50
N LEU A 133 15.40 12.82 -19.41
CA LEU A 133 14.22 13.61 -19.05
C LEU A 133 13.30 12.83 -18.11
N GLY A 134 13.09 11.53 -18.36
CA GLY A 134 12.33 10.67 -17.47
C GLY A 134 12.95 10.56 -16.08
N LEU A 135 14.27 10.40 -15.99
CA LEU A 135 14.98 10.32 -14.70
C LEU A 135 15.05 11.65 -13.95
N ALA A 136 15.16 12.77 -14.66
CA ALA A 136 15.26 14.11 -14.07
C ALA A 136 13.91 14.66 -13.61
N THR A 137 12.81 14.16 -14.18
CA THR A 137 11.46 14.62 -13.84
C THR A 137 10.95 13.91 -12.58
N PRO A 138 10.50 14.64 -11.55
CA PRO A 138 9.86 14.03 -10.39
C PRO A 138 8.62 13.23 -10.80
N ASN A 139 8.52 11.97 -10.33
CA ASN A 139 7.43 11.06 -10.70
C ASN A 139 6.03 11.65 -10.46
N PHE A 140 5.83 12.34 -9.33
CA PHE A 140 4.54 12.96 -9.02
C PHE A 140 4.17 14.07 -10.03
N LEU A 141 5.15 14.86 -10.47
CA LEU A 141 4.93 15.93 -11.43
C LEU A 141 4.59 15.35 -12.80
N LEU A 142 5.33 14.33 -13.24
CA LEU A 142 5.05 13.63 -14.48
C LEU A 142 3.62 13.04 -14.46
N ALA A 143 3.23 12.40 -13.35
CA ALA A 143 1.88 11.87 -13.18
C ALA A 143 0.81 12.95 -13.29
N LEU A 144 1.02 14.12 -12.65
CA LEU A 144 0.08 15.24 -12.74
C LEU A 144 -0.04 15.82 -14.15
N VAL A 145 1.09 15.96 -14.86
CA VAL A 145 1.10 16.43 -16.26
C VAL A 145 0.36 15.45 -17.16
N LEU A 146 0.63 14.15 -17.02
CA LEU A 146 -0.06 13.11 -17.80
C LEU A 146 -1.56 13.09 -17.51
N LEU A 147 -1.97 13.23 -16.24
CA LEU A 147 -3.37 13.33 -15.85
C LEU A 147 -4.04 14.55 -16.50
N TYR A 148 -3.40 15.71 -16.43
CA TYR A 148 -3.92 16.94 -17.03
C TYR A 148 -4.08 16.82 -18.54
N VAL A 149 -3.03 16.39 -19.24
CA VAL A 149 -3.06 16.22 -20.71
C VAL A 149 -4.13 15.22 -21.11
N ALA A 150 -4.23 14.10 -20.40
CA ALA A 150 -5.22 13.09 -20.73
C ALA A 150 -6.66 13.57 -20.52
N ASN A 151 -6.89 14.34 -19.46
CA ASN A 151 -8.20 14.91 -19.19
C ASN A 151 -8.58 15.95 -20.26
N VAL A 152 -7.67 16.88 -20.58
CA VAL A 152 -7.95 17.96 -21.54
C VAL A 152 -8.05 17.44 -22.97
N THR A 153 -7.19 16.50 -23.38
CA THR A 153 -7.14 16.02 -24.76
C THR A 153 -8.13 14.88 -25.04
N PHE A 154 -8.30 13.96 -24.10
CA PHE A 154 -9.10 12.74 -24.31
C PHE A 154 -10.36 12.68 -23.44
N GLY A 155 -10.57 13.64 -22.52
CA GLY A 155 -11.72 13.63 -21.62
C GLY A 155 -11.69 12.51 -20.57
N THR A 156 -10.58 11.77 -20.45
CA THR A 156 -10.45 10.65 -19.50
C THR A 156 -9.79 11.08 -18.20
N SER A 157 -10.29 10.55 -17.08
CA SER A 157 -9.63 10.66 -15.78
C SER A 157 -8.77 9.42 -15.56
N ILE A 158 -7.45 9.55 -15.69
CA ILE A 158 -6.51 8.44 -15.46
C ILE A 158 -6.15 8.28 -13.97
N GLY A 159 -6.88 8.94 -13.06
CA GLY A 159 -6.62 8.91 -11.62
C GLY A 159 -6.98 7.59 -10.93
N GLY A 160 -7.73 6.70 -11.59
CA GLY A 160 -8.15 5.41 -11.06
C GLY A 160 -8.31 4.35 -12.15
N LEU A 161 -8.41 3.09 -11.72
CA LEU A 161 -8.61 1.94 -12.62
C LEU A 161 -10.08 1.72 -12.98
N MET A 162 -11.00 2.33 -12.24
CA MET A 162 -12.44 2.17 -12.41
C MET A 162 -13.01 3.39 -13.10
N ASP A 163 -13.87 3.14 -14.09
CA ASP A 163 -14.63 4.20 -14.73
C ASP A 163 -15.56 4.88 -13.70
N PRO A 164 -15.67 6.23 -13.69
CA PRO A 164 -16.50 6.95 -12.73
C PRO A 164 -17.96 6.48 -12.68
N GLY A 165 -18.50 5.97 -13.79
CA GLY A 165 -19.86 5.44 -13.91
C GLY A 165 -20.08 4.11 -13.19
N TYR A 166 -19.02 3.45 -12.73
CA TYR A 166 -19.05 2.16 -12.02
C TYR A 166 -18.55 2.24 -10.57
N LEU A 167 -18.17 3.43 -10.09
CA LEU A 167 -17.79 3.62 -8.69
C LEU A 167 -18.99 3.30 -7.77
N GLY A 168 -18.84 2.28 -6.92
CA GLY A 168 -19.86 1.89 -5.92
C GLY A 168 -21.04 1.07 -6.44
N LYS A 169 -20.98 0.57 -7.68
CA LYS A 169 -21.94 -0.43 -8.18
C LYS A 169 -21.48 -1.85 -7.78
N PRO A 170 -22.43 -2.77 -7.52
CA PRO A 170 -22.12 -4.16 -7.18
C PRO A 170 -21.36 -4.88 -8.31
#